data_AF-A0A2V6PDF7-F1
#
_entry.id   AF-A0A2V6PDF7-F1
#
_cell.length_a   1.000
_cell.length_b   1.000
_cell.length_c   1.000
_cell.angle_alpha   90.00
_cell.angle_beta   90.00
_cell.angle_gamma   90.00
#
_symmetry.space_group_name_H-M   'P 1'
#
loop_
_entity.id
_entity.type
_entity.pdbx_description
1 polymer ?
#
loop_
_entity_poly.entity_id
_entity_poly.type
_entity_poly.pdbx_seq_one_letter_code
_entity_poly.pdbx_strand_id
1 'polypeptide(L)'
;FELYNPNNLAVDLTGYALTDNLTNRTARWPIPPGTQIAARGFLLIWADNDTDQNTTNSTGLHAGFKLNQAGEAIGLFAPNGSLVDSVTFGPQTNDVSQGRWPDGGSNVYYMNTPTPRGANVIPGNPPSEIRILSATVNGDGDIVITWSAESGKTYRVQYKDDLDAPAWTDLGDVPANGPLASAADVIGAASQRFYRIQLPVP
;
A
#
# COMPACT_ATOMS: atom_id res chain seq x y z
N PHE A 1 10.26 -7.43 7.97
CA PHE A 1 8.98 -6.69 7.95
C PHE A 1 9.05 -5.66 6.83
N GLU A 2 7.95 -4.96 6.55
CA GLU A 2 7.92 -3.97 5.47
C GLU A 2 7.28 -2.66 5.92
N LEU A 3 7.79 -1.54 5.41
CA LEU A 3 7.10 -0.27 5.45
C LEU A 3 6.37 -0.05 4.14
N TYR A 4 5.13 0.42 4.22
CA TYR A 4 4.31 0.74 3.06
C TYR A 4 4.05 2.25 3.01
N ASN A 5 4.21 2.85 1.84
CA ASN A 5 3.86 4.24 1.60
C ASN A 5 2.43 4.35 1.03
N PRO A 6 1.43 4.80 1.80
CA PRO A 6 0.05 4.93 1.32
C PRO A 6 -0.16 6.15 0.42
N ASN A 7 0.84 6.99 0.22
CA ASN A 7 0.69 8.21 -0.57
C ASN A 7 0.82 7.95 -2.07
N ASN A 8 0.28 8.88 -2.87
CA ASN A 8 0.41 8.89 -4.33
C ASN A 8 1.74 9.48 -4.82
N LEU A 9 2.62 9.90 -3.91
CA LEU A 9 3.96 10.39 -4.18
C LEU A 9 4.98 9.59 -3.38
N ALA A 10 6.23 9.56 -3.86
CA ALA A 10 7.33 8.96 -3.12
C ALA A 10 7.57 9.71 -1.79
N VAL A 11 7.97 8.98 -0.76
CA VAL A 11 8.33 9.51 0.55
C VAL A 11 9.81 9.28 0.80
N ASP A 12 10.51 10.34 1.17
CA ASP A 12 11.90 10.30 1.64
C ASP A 12 11.92 10.07 3.16
N LEU A 13 12.68 9.06 3.59
CA LEU A 13 12.82 8.66 4.98
C LEU A 13 14.13 9.17 5.60
N THR A 14 14.81 10.12 4.96
CA THR A 14 16.03 10.75 5.51
C THR A 14 15.76 11.33 6.89
N GLY A 15 16.53 10.86 7.88
CA GLY A 15 16.41 11.26 9.28
C GLY A 15 15.32 10.54 10.07
N TYR A 16 14.53 9.66 9.44
CA TYR A 16 13.61 8.77 10.16
C TYR A 16 14.39 7.65 10.86
N ALA A 17 13.79 7.05 11.87
CA ALA A 17 14.39 5.96 12.62
C ALA A 17 13.37 4.87 12.98
N LEU A 18 13.85 3.63 13.10
CA LEU A 18 13.07 2.46 13.51
C LEU A 18 13.54 1.92 14.86
N THR A 19 12.66 1.22 15.56
CA THR A 19 12.97 0.56 16.83
C THR A 19 12.04 -0.61 17.06
N ASP A 20 12.51 -1.61 17.81
CA ASP A 20 11.70 -2.67 18.41
C ASP A 20 11.19 -2.29 19.82
N ASN A 21 11.78 -1.28 20.45
CA ASN A 21 11.41 -0.76 21.76
C ASN A 21 10.90 0.69 21.66
N LEU A 22 9.58 0.87 21.77
CA LEU A 22 8.92 2.18 21.64
C LEU A 22 9.32 3.19 22.74
N THR A 23 9.78 2.71 23.89
CA THR A 23 10.14 3.56 25.04
C THR A 23 11.60 4.00 25.02
N ASN A 24 12.47 3.28 24.32
CA ASN A 24 13.89 3.58 24.26
C ASN A 24 14.20 4.54 23.10
N ARG A 25 14.31 5.83 23.42
CA ARG A 25 14.58 6.87 22.40
C ARG A 25 16.00 6.83 21.84
N THR A 26 16.98 6.38 22.63
CA THR A 26 18.41 6.47 22.26
C THR A 26 18.89 5.26 21.47
N ALA A 27 18.15 4.15 21.47
CA ALA A 27 18.51 2.93 20.74
C ALA A 27 17.78 2.79 19.38
N ARG A 28 17.17 3.87 18.87
CA ARG A 28 16.49 3.83 17.56
C ARG A 28 17.54 3.71 16.45
N TRP A 29 17.36 2.75 15.56
CA TRP A 29 18.20 2.57 14.38
C TRP A 29 17.85 3.63 13.31
N PRO A 30 18.80 4.50 12.91
CA PRO A 30 18.54 5.49 11.88
C PRO A 30 18.42 4.81 10.51
N ILE A 31 17.38 5.14 9.76
CA ILE A 31 17.25 4.71 8.37
C ILE A 31 18.34 5.40 7.54
N PRO A 32 19.08 4.69 6.66
CA PRO A 32 20.10 5.28 5.82
C PRO A 32 19.57 6.50 5.02
N PRO A 33 20.30 7.63 5.02
CA PRO A 33 19.89 8.82 4.26
C PRO A 33 19.68 8.53 2.77
N GLY A 34 18.72 9.20 2.16
CA GLY A 34 18.32 8.99 0.77
C GLY A 34 17.44 7.76 0.53
N THR A 35 17.08 7.01 1.57
CA THR A 35 16.09 5.93 1.46
C THR A 35 14.74 6.52 1.08
N GLN A 36 14.18 6.06 -0.03
CA GLN A 36 12.86 6.48 -0.51
C GLN A 36 11.94 5.27 -0.68
N ILE A 37 10.66 5.47 -0.35
CA ILE A 37 9.60 4.53 -0.72
C ILE A 37 8.79 5.19 -1.82
N ALA A 38 8.74 4.55 -3.01
CA ALA A 38 7.94 5.03 -4.13
C ALA A 38 6.47 5.20 -3.73
N ALA A 39 5.71 5.98 -4.52
CA ALA A 39 4.26 6.06 -4.36
C ALA A 39 3.66 4.66 -4.33
N ARG A 40 2.86 4.35 -3.30
CA ARG A 40 2.27 3.01 -3.12
C ARG A 40 3.27 1.85 -3.03
N GLY A 41 4.55 2.16 -2.79
CA GLY A 41 5.63 1.21 -2.72
C GLY A 41 5.81 0.60 -1.34
N PHE A 42 6.63 -0.46 -1.31
CA PHE A 42 7.00 -1.20 -0.11
C PHE A 42 8.52 -1.17 0.05
N LEU A 43 8.99 -1.07 1.28
CA LEU A 43 10.39 -1.18 1.65
C LEU A 43 10.57 -2.39 2.57
N LEU A 44 11.28 -3.39 2.05
CA LEU A 44 11.65 -4.58 2.82
C LEU A 44 12.77 -4.25 3.82
N ILE A 45 12.55 -4.63 5.07
CA ILE A 45 13.52 -4.47 6.16
C ILE A 45 13.73 -5.81 6.88
N TRP A 46 14.96 -6.27 6.89
CA TRP A 46 15.45 -7.39 7.67
C TRP A 46 15.80 -6.90 9.09
N ALA A 47 15.19 -7.51 10.10
CA ALA A 47 15.50 -7.24 11.50
C ALA A 47 16.47 -8.31 12.01
N ASP A 48 17.71 -8.25 11.54
CA ASP A 48 18.74 -9.26 11.79
C ASP A 48 19.97 -8.70 12.54
N ASN A 49 19.97 -7.41 12.88
CA ASN A 49 21.09 -6.71 13.51
C ASN A 49 22.41 -6.84 12.71
N ASP A 50 22.32 -6.86 11.38
CA ASP A 50 23.47 -6.96 10.48
C ASP A 50 23.52 -5.78 9.51
N THR A 51 23.75 -4.58 10.06
CA THR A 51 23.71 -3.34 9.27
C THR A 51 24.80 -3.26 8.20
N ASP A 52 25.84 -4.09 8.28
CA ASP A 52 26.92 -4.15 7.29
C ASP A 52 26.43 -4.72 5.94
N GLN A 53 25.27 -5.39 5.93
CA GLN A 53 24.59 -5.83 4.71
C GLN A 53 23.83 -4.71 3.99
N ASN A 54 23.82 -3.47 4.49
CA ASN A 54 23.28 -2.33 3.76
C ASN A 54 24.26 -1.86 2.67
N THR A 55 24.28 -2.58 1.55
CA THR A 55 25.13 -2.29 0.38
C THR A 55 24.29 -1.75 -0.79
N THR A 56 24.95 -1.26 -1.84
CA THR A 56 24.27 -0.77 -3.05
C THR A 56 23.50 -1.84 -3.81
N ASN A 57 23.79 -3.14 -3.56
CA ASN A 57 23.13 -4.26 -4.22
C ASN A 57 22.05 -4.92 -3.35
N SER A 58 21.83 -4.40 -2.14
CA SER A 58 20.87 -4.99 -1.20
C SER A 58 19.44 -4.77 -1.68
N THR A 59 18.63 -5.82 -1.62
CA THR A 59 17.23 -5.82 -2.07
C THR A 59 16.25 -5.33 -1.00
N GLY A 60 16.78 -4.91 0.15
CA GLY A 60 16.09 -4.33 1.30
C GLY A 60 17.11 -3.73 2.24
N LEU A 61 16.65 -3.21 3.37
CA LEU A 61 17.52 -2.70 4.43
C LEU A 61 17.69 -3.72 5.55
N HIS A 62 18.82 -3.67 6.23
CA HIS A 62 19.12 -4.47 7.42
C HIS A 62 19.17 -3.56 8.63
N ALA A 63 18.21 -3.71 9.54
CA ALA A 63 18.07 -2.90 10.74
C ALA A 63 19.07 -3.34 11.82
N GLY A 64 19.49 -2.40 12.66
CA GLY A 64 20.38 -2.63 13.80
C GLY A 64 19.71 -3.26 15.03
N PHE A 65 18.70 -4.10 14.84
CA PHE A 65 18.00 -4.82 15.89
C PHE A 65 17.39 -6.13 15.36
N LYS A 66 16.98 -7.01 16.27
CA LYS A 66 16.29 -8.28 15.98
C LYS A 66 14.94 -8.31 16.66
N LEU A 67 13.94 -8.86 15.99
CA LEU A 67 12.61 -9.02 16.55
C LEU A 67 12.47 -10.34 17.31
N ASN A 68 11.81 -10.30 18.46
CA ASN A 68 11.53 -11.49 19.25
C ASN A 68 10.34 -12.29 18.67
N GLN A 69 10.53 -13.60 18.51
CA GLN A 69 9.47 -14.50 18.06
C GLN A 69 8.27 -14.52 19.00
N ALA A 70 8.44 -14.30 20.32
CA ALA A 70 7.36 -14.29 21.30
C ALA A 70 6.45 -13.04 21.21
N GLY A 71 6.82 -12.04 20.43
CA GLY A 71 6.11 -10.79 20.29
C GLY A 71 6.89 -9.61 20.85
N GLU A 72 6.69 -8.45 20.20
CA GLU A 72 7.38 -7.21 20.50
C GLU A 72 6.63 -6.03 19.83
N ALA A 73 7.30 -4.90 19.63
CA ALA A 73 6.78 -3.81 18.83
C ALA A 73 7.72 -3.46 17.67
N ILE A 74 7.22 -2.71 16.71
CA ILE A 74 8.02 -1.99 15.70
C ILE A 74 7.47 -0.56 15.68
N GLY A 75 8.34 0.43 15.81
CA GLY A 75 7.96 1.84 15.75
C GLY A 75 8.77 2.60 14.71
N LEU A 76 8.10 3.43 13.91
CA LEU A 76 8.69 4.40 13.00
C LEU A 76 8.60 5.79 13.60
N PHE A 77 9.72 6.50 13.66
CA PHE A 77 9.80 7.86 14.21
C PHE A 77 10.33 8.84 13.17
N ALA A 78 9.75 10.05 13.17
CA ALA A 78 10.17 11.16 12.32
C ALA A 78 11.45 11.83 12.87
N PRO A 79 12.15 12.66 12.08
CA PRO A 79 13.39 13.33 12.50
C PRO A 79 13.25 14.23 13.74
N ASN A 80 12.06 14.79 13.96
CA ASN A 80 11.73 15.57 15.15
C ASN A 80 11.47 14.71 16.41
N GLY A 81 11.56 13.38 16.29
CA GLY A 81 11.37 12.41 17.35
C GLY A 81 9.92 11.96 17.59
N SER A 82 8.94 12.48 16.84
CA SER A 82 7.53 12.07 16.96
C SER A 82 7.29 10.67 16.40
N LEU A 83 6.39 9.91 17.03
CA LEU A 83 5.94 8.62 16.50
C LEU A 83 5.11 8.85 15.23
N VAL A 84 5.43 8.13 14.16
CA VAL A 84 4.71 8.18 12.87
C VAL A 84 3.71 7.04 12.80
N ASP A 85 4.18 5.81 13.01
CA ASP A 85 3.34 4.63 13.14
C ASP A 85 4.03 3.58 14.03
N SER A 86 3.25 2.67 14.58
CA SER A 86 3.75 1.51 15.29
C SER A 86 2.83 0.32 15.15
N VAL A 87 3.41 -0.88 15.22
CA VAL A 87 2.69 -2.13 15.40
C VAL A 87 3.22 -2.84 16.65
N THR A 88 2.32 -3.36 17.47
CA THR A 88 2.64 -4.32 18.53
C THR A 88 2.11 -5.67 18.10
N PHE A 89 2.94 -6.70 18.17
CA PHE A 89 2.60 -8.05 17.73
C PHE A 89 2.87 -9.07 18.83
N GLY A 90 2.10 -10.16 18.82
CA GLY A 90 2.28 -11.29 19.72
C GLY A 90 3.19 -12.37 19.13
N PRO A 91 3.14 -13.60 19.67
CA PRO A 91 3.92 -14.72 19.16
C PRO A 91 3.76 -14.93 17.65
N GLN A 92 4.88 -15.03 16.94
CA GLN A 92 4.93 -15.26 15.50
C GLN A 92 5.16 -16.75 15.19
N THR A 93 4.52 -17.22 14.12
CA THR A 93 4.70 -18.59 13.59
C THR A 93 5.55 -18.52 12.33
N ASN A 94 6.41 -19.51 12.12
CA ASN A 94 7.21 -19.60 10.91
C ASN A 94 6.30 -19.67 9.67
N ASP A 95 6.77 -19.08 8.57
CA ASP A 95 6.12 -19.11 7.26
C ASP A 95 4.70 -18.49 7.22
N VAL A 96 4.32 -17.75 8.26
CA VAL A 96 3.07 -16.97 8.33
C VAL A 96 3.42 -15.52 8.57
N SER A 97 3.13 -14.67 7.57
CA SER A 97 3.28 -13.23 7.70
C SER A 97 2.10 -12.62 8.47
N GLN A 98 2.36 -11.50 9.14
CA GLN A 98 1.34 -10.66 9.77
C GLN A 98 1.43 -9.25 9.17
N GLY A 99 0.32 -8.68 8.73
CA GLY A 99 0.32 -7.40 8.03
C GLY A 99 -1.04 -6.70 8.02
N ARG A 100 -1.04 -5.40 7.73
CA ARG A 100 -2.28 -4.63 7.56
C ARG A 100 -2.93 -5.03 6.24
N TRP A 101 -4.23 -5.32 6.27
CA TRP A 101 -4.99 -5.61 5.05
C TRP A 101 -6.30 -4.80 5.00
N PRO A 102 -6.59 -4.10 3.89
CA PRO A 102 -5.69 -3.82 2.76
C PRO A 102 -4.41 -3.09 3.21
N ASP A 103 -3.44 -2.91 2.32
CA ASP A 103 -2.17 -2.24 2.67
C ASP A 103 -2.42 -0.85 3.29
N GLY A 104 -1.87 -0.61 4.47
CA GLY A 104 -2.10 0.62 5.23
C GLY A 104 -3.45 0.68 5.98
N GLY A 105 -4.26 -0.37 5.92
CA GLY A 105 -5.52 -0.49 6.67
C GLY A 105 -5.34 -0.50 8.20
N SER A 106 -6.43 -0.32 8.94
CA SER A 106 -6.39 -0.29 10.41
C SER A 106 -6.22 -1.67 11.05
N ASN A 107 -6.64 -2.72 10.35
CA ASN A 107 -6.70 -4.08 10.87
C ASN A 107 -5.50 -4.89 10.41
N VAL A 108 -5.03 -5.78 11.30
CA VAL A 108 -3.89 -6.65 11.06
C VAL A 108 -4.37 -8.10 10.93
N TYR A 109 -3.85 -8.82 9.94
CA TYR A 109 -4.24 -10.18 9.60
C TYR A 109 -3.01 -11.06 9.46
N TYR A 110 -3.20 -12.37 9.66
CA TYR A 110 -2.21 -13.39 9.32
C TYR A 110 -2.41 -13.86 7.88
N MET A 111 -1.31 -14.04 7.16
CA MET A 111 -1.29 -14.39 5.73
C MET A 111 -0.24 -15.48 5.49
N ASN A 112 -0.69 -16.58 4.89
CA ASN A 112 0.14 -17.77 4.61
C ASN A 112 0.87 -17.67 3.26
N THR A 113 0.67 -16.60 2.51
CA THR A 113 1.35 -16.36 1.23
C THR A 113 2.24 -15.14 1.41
N PRO A 114 3.58 -15.30 1.41
CA PRO A 114 4.48 -14.16 1.53
C PRO A 114 4.39 -13.29 0.28
N THR A 115 4.28 -11.98 0.49
CA THR A 115 4.15 -10.98 -0.58
C THR A 115 5.24 -9.91 -0.47
N PRO A 116 6.53 -10.30 -0.32
CA PRO A 116 7.60 -9.33 -0.11
C PRO A 116 7.61 -8.31 -1.25
N ARG A 117 7.65 -7.04 -0.87
CA ARG A 117 7.67 -5.86 -1.74
C ARG A 117 6.41 -5.69 -2.58
N GLY A 118 5.33 -6.39 -2.24
CA GLY A 118 4.05 -6.38 -2.92
C GLY A 118 2.89 -6.16 -1.95
N ALA A 119 1.70 -6.03 -2.52
CA ALA A 119 0.47 -5.90 -1.76
C ALA A 119 0.16 -7.16 -0.95
N ASN A 120 -0.30 -6.98 0.28
CA ASN A 120 -0.79 -8.05 1.12
C ASN A 120 -2.00 -8.75 0.47
N VAL A 121 -1.99 -10.09 0.48
CA VAL A 121 -3.06 -10.91 -0.12
C VAL A 121 -3.67 -11.82 0.93
N ILE A 122 -5.00 -11.78 1.05
CA ILE A 122 -5.79 -12.79 1.76
C ILE A 122 -6.55 -13.59 0.69
N PRO A 123 -6.26 -14.90 0.53
CA PRO A 123 -7.00 -15.72 -0.43
C PRO A 123 -8.52 -15.63 -0.22
N GLY A 124 -9.27 -15.38 -1.30
CA GLY A 124 -10.73 -15.19 -1.25
C GLY A 124 -11.21 -13.82 -0.76
N ASN A 125 -10.29 -12.94 -0.34
CA ASN A 125 -10.57 -11.56 0.07
C ASN A 125 -9.57 -10.63 -0.65
N PRO A 126 -9.85 -10.17 -1.88
CA PRO A 126 -8.96 -9.25 -2.59
C PRO A 126 -9.00 -7.86 -1.93
N PRO A 127 -7.88 -7.12 -1.93
CA PRO A 127 -7.68 -5.94 -1.07
C PRO A 127 -8.77 -4.88 -1.25
N SER A 128 -9.27 -4.34 -0.13
CA SER A 128 -10.37 -3.37 -0.09
C SER A 128 -10.00 -1.94 -0.55
N GLU A 129 -8.79 -1.74 -1.09
CA GLU A 129 -8.43 -0.47 -1.70
C GLU A 129 -8.68 -0.54 -3.20
N ILE A 130 -9.56 0.35 -3.68
CA ILE A 130 -9.85 0.48 -5.10
C ILE A 130 -8.72 1.24 -5.77
N ARG A 131 -8.02 0.58 -6.68
CA ARG A 131 -6.88 1.14 -7.42
C ARG A 131 -7.13 1.01 -8.89
N ILE A 132 -7.14 2.13 -9.60
CA ILE A 132 -7.06 2.12 -11.06
C ILE A 132 -5.68 1.60 -11.44
N LEU A 133 -5.63 0.45 -12.10
CA LEU A 133 -4.42 -0.24 -12.54
C LEU A 133 -4.03 0.17 -13.96
N SER A 134 -5.01 0.45 -14.81
CA SER A 134 -4.79 0.93 -16.17
C SER A 134 -5.93 1.81 -16.66
N ALA A 135 -5.59 2.72 -17.57
CA ALA A 135 -6.53 3.44 -18.43
C ALA A 135 -5.95 3.39 -19.85
N THR A 136 -6.56 2.62 -20.74
CA THR A 136 -6.07 2.35 -22.10
C THR A 136 -7.16 2.57 -23.12
N VAL A 137 -6.79 2.96 -24.34
CA VAL A 137 -7.76 3.08 -25.44
C VAL A 137 -7.89 1.74 -26.17
N ASN A 138 -9.11 1.24 -26.34
CA ASN A 138 -9.37 0.00 -27.10
C ASN A 138 -9.41 0.26 -28.63
N GLY A 139 -9.66 -0.79 -29.42
CA GLY A 139 -9.72 -0.68 -30.89
C GLY A 139 -10.84 0.21 -31.42
N ASP A 140 -11.88 0.45 -30.61
CA ASP A 140 -13.04 1.27 -30.95
C ASP A 140 -12.85 2.76 -30.57
N GLY A 141 -11.76 3.08 -29.85
CA GLY A 141 -11.45 4.43 -29.39
C GLY A 141 -11.96 4.77 -27.99
N ASP A 142 -12.54 3.80 -27.27
CA ASP A 142 -13.05 4.00 -25.91
C ASP A 142 -11.94 3.91 -24.88
N ILE A 143 -12.04 4.69 -23.80
CA ILE A 143 -11.17 4.49 -22.63
C ILE A 143 -11.68 3.29 -21.86
N VAL A 144 -10.83 2.29 -21.70
CA VAL A 144 -11.02 1.15 -20.80
C VAL A 144 -10.20 1.36 -19.54
N ILE A 145 -10.90 1.44 -18.41
CA ILE A 145 -10.32 1.60 -17.08
C ILE A 145 -10.41 0.25 -16.40
N THR A 146 -9.30 -0.24 -15.85
CA THR A 146 -9.27 -1.46 -15.03
C THR A 146 -8.85 -1.12 -13.62
N TRP A 147 -9.52 -1.69 -12.61
CA TRP A 147 -9.20 -1.48 -11.20
C TRP A 147 -9.22 -2.76 -10.37
N SER A 148 -8.57 -2.71 -9.19
CA SER A 148 -8.65 -3.77 -8.17
C SER A 148 -10.05 -3.86 -7.58
N ALA A 149 -10.60 -5.07 -7.53
CA ALA A 149 -11.99 -5.29 -7.14
C ALA A 149 -12.18 -6.52 -6.25
N GLU A 150 -13.28 -6.54 -5.52
CA GLU A 150 -13.77 -7.64 -4.72
C GLU A 150 -14.93 -8.35 -5.42
N SER A 151 -14.76 -9.64 -5.68
CA SER A 151 -15.82 -10.46 -6.26
C SER A 151 -17.10 -10.38 -5.42
N GLY A 152 -18.23 -10.13 -6.07
CA GLY A 152 -19.53 -9.94 -5.41
C GLY A 152 -19.80 -8.51 -4.92
N LYS A 153 -18.87 -7.57 -5.08
CA LYS A 153 -19.11 -6.14 -4.90
C LYS A 153 -19.50 -5.47 -6.21
N THR A 154 -20.26 -4.40 -6.10
CA THR A 154 -20.58 -3.52 -7.22
C THR A 154 -19.88 -2.19 -7.02
N TYR A 155 -19.13 -1.73 -8.02
CA TYR A 155 -18.36 -0.50 -7.98
C TYR A 155 -19.02 0.56 -8.86
N ARG A 156 -19.04 1.81 -8.39
CA ARG A 156 -19.50 2.94 -9.18
C ARG A 156 -18.32 3.61 -9.86
N VAL A 157 -18.40 3.70 -11.19
CA VAL A 157 -17.45 4.46 -12.00
C VAL A 157 -18.04 5.85 -12.23
N GLN A 158 -17.25 6.87 -11.95
CA GLN A 158 -17.65 8.25 -12.19
C GLN A 158 -16.55 8.99 -12.94
N TYR A 159 -16.96 10.02 -13.67
CA TYR A 159 -16.05 10.87 -14.42
C TYR A 159 -16.37 12.36 -14.30
N LYS A 160 -15.42 13.18 -14.73
CA LYS A 160 -15.61 14.60 -15.03
C LYS A 160 -14.62 15.04 -16.10
N ASP A 161 -14.98 16.02 -16.91
CA ASP A 161 -14.14 16.52 -18.00
C ASP A 161 -13.22 17.69 -17.55
N ASP A 162 -13.47 18.20 -16.34
CA ASP A 162 -12.71 19.27 -15.70
C ASP A 162 -12.50 18.93 -14.21
N LEU A 163 -11.28 19.08 -13.70
CA LEU A 163 -10.98 18.86 -12.29
C LEU A 163 -11.68 19.87 -11.38
N ASP A 164 -12.01 21.05 -11.90
CA ASP A 164 -12.70 22.10 -11.13
C ASP A 164 -14.23 21.98 -11.19
N ALA A 165 -14.76 21.02 -11.97
CA ALA A 165 -16.19 20.77 -12.03
C ALA A 165 -16.75 20.40 -10.64
N PRO A 166 -17.91 20.97 -10.24
CA PRO A 166 -18.43 20.85 -8.88
C PRO A 166 -18.97 19.45 -8.55
N ALA A 167 -19.24 18.64 -9.57
CA ALA A 167 -19.83 17.32 -9.42
C ALA A 167 -19.16 16.29 -10.34
N TRP A 168 -19.22 15.03 -9.90
CA TRP A 168 -18.87 13.88 -10.71
C TRP A 168 -20.12 13.34 -11.39
N THR A 169 -19.98 12.88 -12.64
CA THR A 169 -21.04 12.21 -13.40
C THR A 169 -20.91 10.71 -13.26
N ASP A 170 -22.01 10.02 -13.01
CA ASP A 170 -22.04 8.55 -12.97
C ASP A 170 -21.91 7.99 -14.39
N LEU A 171 -20.85 7.19 -14.62
CA LEU A 171 -20.72 6.39 -15.84
C LEU A 171 -21.59 5.12 -15.72
N GLY A 172 -21.54 4.47 -14.55
CA GLY A 172 -22.32 3.28 -14.27
C GLY A 172 -21.79 2.46 -13.11
N ASP A 173 -22.58 1.45 -12.74
CA ASP A 173 -22.26 0.49 -11.70
C ASP A 173 -21.78 -0.83 -12.32
N VAL A 174 -20.63 -1.33 -11.86
CA VAL A 174 -19.94 -2.49 -12.42
C VAL A 174 -19.83 -3.58 -11.35
N PRO A 175 -20.54 -4.71 -11.49
CA PRO A 175 -20.36 -5.85 -10.61
C PRO A 175 -19.02 -6.52 -10.90
N ALA A 176 -18.23 -6.73 -9.87
CA ALA A 176 -16.98 -7.46 -9.95
C ALA A 176 -17.23 -8.96 -9.74
N ASN A 177 -16.75 -9.78 -10.67
CA ASN A 177 -16.82 -11.25 -10.58
C ASN A 177 -15.47 -11.89 -10.24
N GLY A 178 -14.49 -11.08 -9.84
CA GLY A 178 -13.12 -11.50 -9.61
C GLY A 178 -12.28 -10.39 -8.99
N PRO A 179 -10.95 -10.55 -8.94
CA PRO A 179 -10.04 -9.59 -8.29
C PRO A 179 -9.86 -8.28 -9.08
N LEU A 180 -10.39 -8.21 -10.30
CA LEU A 180 -10.34 -7.06 -11.19
C LEU A 180 -11.74 -6.76 -11.72
N ALA A 181 -12.02 -5.47 -11.94
CA ALA A 181 -13.17 -5.01 -12.69
C ALA A 181 -12.73 -3.95 -13.71
N SER A 182 -13.53 -3.78 -14.76
CA SER A 182 -13.23 -2.82 -15.82
C SER A 182 -14.50 -2.18 -16.37
N ALA A 183 -14.37 -0.96 -16.88
CA ALA A 183 -15.42 -0.22 -17.56
C ALA A 183 -14.84 0.46 -18.80
N ALA A 184 -15.64 0.50 -19.87
CA ALA A 184 -15.35 1.29 -21.06
C ALA A 184 -16.17 2.59 -21.02
N ASP A 185 -15.56 3.68 -21.47
CA ASP A 185 -16.18 5.00 -21.56
C ASP A 185 -15.91 5.63 -22.94
N VAL A 186 -17.00 6.09 -23.56
CA VAL A 186 -16.96 6.85 -24.82
C VAL A 186 -16.79 8.33 -24.48
N ILE A 187 -15.58 8.87 -24.70
CA ILE A 187 -15.29 10.27 -24.35
C ILE A 187 -16.08 11.27 -25.22
N GLY A 188 -16.38 10.89 -26.47
CA GLY A 188 -17.02 11.78 -27.44
C GLY A 188 -16.12 12.95 -27.82
N ALA A 189 -16.63 14.18 -27.72
CA ALA A 189 -15.90 15.40 -28.10
C ALA A 189 -15.06 16.03 -26.98
N ALA A 190 -15.05 15.46 -25.77
CA ALA A 190 -14.25 16.00 -24.67
C ALA A 190 -12.75 15.77 -24.93
N SER A 191 -11.94 16.78 -24.66
CA SER A 191 -10.48 16.73 -24.87
C SER A 191 -9.73 16.02 -23.75
N GLN A 192 -10.37 15.82 -22.61
CA GLN A 192 -9.81 15.14 -21.43
C GLN A 192 -10.94 14.59 -20.56
N ARG A 193 -10.61 13.61 -19.71
CA ARG A 193 -11.52 13.07 -18.72
C ARG A 193 -10.75 12.55 -17.51
N PHE A 194 -11.33 12.75 -16.33
CA PHE A 194 -10.83 12.28 -15.05
C PHE A 194 -11.80 11.26 -14.50
N TYR A 195 -11.28 10.23 -13.85
CA TYR A 195 -12.09 9.14 -13.33
C TYR A 195 -11.86 8.91 -11.85
N ARG A 196 -12.90 8.44 -11.16
CA ARG A 196 -12.78 7.81 -9.86
C ARG A 196 -13.68 6.60 -9.78
N ILE A 197 -13.26 5.63 -8.97
CA ILE A 197 -14.04 4.44 -8.67
C ILE A 197 -14.42 4.49 -7.20
N GLN A 198 -15.68 4.21 -6.89
CA GLN A 198 -16.20 4.17 -5.53
C GLN A 198 -16.84 2.82 -5.25
N LEU A 199 -16.81 2.39 -3.99
CA LEU A 199 -17.68 1.33 -3.49
C LEU A 199 -18.91 2.03 -2.88
N PRO A 200 -20.10 1.97 -3.50
CA PRO A 200 -21.31 2.54 -2.92
C PRO A 200 -21.59 1.89 -1.56
N VAL A 201 -21.90 2.71 -0.56
CA VAL A 201 -22.38 2.20 0.73
C VAL A 201 -23.81 1.69 0.52
N PRO A 202 -24.18 0.50 1.05
CA PRO A 202 -25.55 -0.01 0.99
C PRO A 202 -26.57 0.95 1.61
#